data_AF-A0A843JK63-F1
#
_entry.id   AF-A0A843JK63-F1
#
_cell.length_a   1.000
_cell.length_b   1.000
_cell.length_c   1.000
_cell.angle_alpha   90.00
_cell.angle_beta   90.00
_cell.angle_gamma   90.00
#
_symmetry.space_group_name_H-M   'P 1'
#
loop_
_entity.id
_entity.type
_entity.pdbx_description
1 polymer ?
#
loop_
_entity_poly.entity_id
_entity_poly.type
_entity_poly.pdbx_seq_one_letter_code
_entity_poly.pdbx_strand_id
1 'polypeptide(L)'
;MSNLLNIAAFPPTEESHPTKFESCSCPFCGKPLPEGYRADKIDEDYVELPRCSKCGYAWEGFNGNPQRCPKCGTFGWNQVIVKVRCLKCGYIWNPRGLKTPCRCPKCRSTTWDKPKTPVIKPSITRPVKRTNEEGKKALMEARDRCLNGEGIYEVASELQVGIVDLIRSIIKSGGEPRM
;
A
#
# COMPACT_ATOMS: atom_id res chain seq x y z
N MET A 1 -75.92 10.47 2.55
CA MET A 1 -76.28 11.62 3.39
C MET A 1 -75.05 12.03 4.16
N SER A 2 -74.50 13.16 3.76
CA SER A 2 -73.33 13.82 4.34
C SER A 2 -73.53 14.03 5.83
N ASN A 3 -72.51 13.73 6.65
CA ASN A 3 -72.43 14.30 7.98
C ASN A 3 -71.04 14.90 8.21
N LEU A 4 -71.11 16.16 8.59
CA LEU A 4 -70.04 17.13 8.69
C LEU A 4 -69.28 16.97 10.01
N LEU A 5 -67.96 17.11 9.89
CA LEU A 5 -67.00 17.75 10.79
C LEU A 5 -67.47 18.05 12.23
N ASN A 6 -66.84 17.39 13.20
CA ASN A 6 -66.73 17.89 14.56
C ASN A 6 -65.24 17.92 14.94
N ILE A 7 -64.63 19.10 14.81
CA ILE A 7 -63.26 19.37 15.23
C ILE A 7 -63.32 19.67 16.73
N ALA A 8 -62.98 18.68 17.56
CA ALA A 8 -62.71 18.91 18.97
C ALA A 8 -61.33 19.57 19.09
N ALA A 9 -61.32 20.82 19.56
CA ALA A 9 -60.13 21.55 19.95
C ALA A 9 -59.46 20.84 21.15
N PHE A 10 -58.20 20.44 20.98
CA PHE A 10 -57.36 20.01 22.10
C PHE A 10 -56.86 21.26 22.86
N PRO A 11 -56.97 21.31 24.20
CA PRO A 11 -56.35 22.37 24.98
C PRO A 11 -54.82 22.24 24.96
N PRO A 12 -54.05 23.33 24.99
CA PRO A 12 -52.61 23.24 25.18
C PRO A 12 -52.34 22.74 26.60
N THR A 13 -51.72 21.57 26.72
CA THR A 13 -51.17 21.08 27.98
C THR A 13 -49.97 21.96 28.36
N GLU A 14 -50.17 22.86 29.33
CA GLU A 14 -49.10 23.45 30.13
C GLU A 14 -48.41 22.33 30.92
N GLU A 15 -47.37 21.74 30.32
CA GLU A 15 -46.42 20.91 31.07
C GLU A 15 -45.51 21.84 31.89
N SER A 16 -45.96 22.05 33.12
CA SER A 16 -45.18 22.57 34.24
C SER A 16 -43.87 21.78 34.39
N HIS A 17 -42.77 22.34 33.92
CA HIS A 17 -41.43 21.86 34.24
C HIS A 17 -41.17 22.05 35.74
N PRO A 18 -40.68 21.01 36.46
CA PRO A 18 -40.37 21.12 37.88
C PRO A 18 -39.25 22.13 38.12
N THR A 19 -39.60 23.23 38.77
CA THR A 19 -38.68 24.25 39.30
C THR A 19 -37.98 23.72 40.55
N LYS A 20 -36.94 22.92 40.36
CA LYS A 20 -35.89 22.71 41.36
C LYS A 20 -34.60 22.29 40.65
N PHE A 21 -33.82 23.29 40.22
CA PHE A 21 -32.43 23.07 39.85
C PHE A 21 -31.67 22.78 41.14
N GLU A 22 -31.50 21.49 41.48
CA GLU A 22 -30.48 21.09 42.44
C GLU A 22 -29.13 21.54 41.87
N SER A 23 -28.42 22.40 42.61
CA SER A 23 -27.16 22.98 42.17
C SER A 23 -26.12 21.88 41.96
N CYS A 24 -25.88 21.50 40.71
CA CYS A 24 -24.81 20.57 40.36
C CYS A 24 -23.46 21.14 40.82
N SER A 25 -22.62 20.30 41.42
CA SER A 25 -21.29 20.67 41.92
C SER A 25 -20.19 20.01 41.06
N CYS A 26 -19.06 20.68 40.90
CA CYS A 26 -17.95 20.17 40.10
C CYS A 26 -17.35 18.89 40.72
N PRO A 27 -17.20 17.78 39.97
CA PRO A 27 -16.68 16.51 40.50
C PRO A 27 -15.18 16.54 40.85
N PHE A 28 -14.45 17.57 40.42
CA PHE A 28 -13.01 17.72 40.69
C PHE A 28 -12.71 18.62 41.89
N CYS A 29 -13.60 19.56 42.24
CA CYS A 29 -13.33 20.53 43.30
C CYS A 29 -14.49 20.79 44.27
N GLY A 30 -15.67 20.19 44.04
CA GLY A 30 -16.84 20.27 44.92
C GLY A 30 -17.54 21.63 44.98
N LYS A 31 -17.08 22.64 44.22
CA LYS A 31 -17.71 23.96 44.19
C LYS A 31 -19.00 23.92 43.36
N PRO A 32 -20.04 24.70 43.74
CA PRO A 32 -21.27 24.80 42.96
C PRO A 32 -20.97 25.38 41.59
N LEU A 33 -21.60 24.81 40.55
CA LEU A 33 -21.47 25.31 39.19
C LEU A 33 -22.15 26.70 39.07
N PRO A 34 -21.62 27.62 38.25
CA PRO A 34 -22.23 28.93 38.05
C PRO A 34 -23.68 28.82 37.59
N GLU A 35 -24.51 29.77 38.03
CA GLU A 35 -25.93 29.83 37.68
C GLU A 35 -26.08 29.99 36.17
N GLY A 36 -26.70 29.00 35.51
CA GLY A 36 -26.80 28.91 34.04
C GLY A 36 -25.83 27.95 33.35
N TYR A 37 -25.00 27.20 34.10
CA TYR A 37 -24.17 26.13 33.52
C TYR A 37 -25.06 25.02 32.91
N ARG A 38 -25.06 24.93 31.58
CA ARG A 38 -25.68 23.83 30.81
C ARG A 38 -24.57 22.88 30.36
N ALA A 39 -24.66 21.60 30.75
CA ALA A 39 -23.73 20.56 30.30
C ALA A 39 -23.86 20.25 28.78
N ASP A 40 -24.85 20.85 28.13
CA ASP A 40 -25.31 20.50 26.79
C ASP A 40 -24.66 21.39 25.72
N LYS A 41 -23.35 21.60 25.82
CA LYS A 41 -22.48 21.91 24.69
C LYS A 41 -21.10 21.36 25.02
N ILE A 42 -20.83 20.14 24.54
CA ILE A 42 -19.45 19.78 24.25
C ILE A 42 -19.09 20.72 23.10
N ASP A 43 -18.37 21.79 23.42
CA ASP A 43 -17.90 22.74 22.42
C ASP A 43 -17.22 21.96 21.29
N GLU A 44 -17.66 22.18 20.05
CA GLU A 44 -16.96 21.73 18.84
C GLU A 44 -15.52 22.28 18.74
N ASP A 45 -15.12 23.11 19.70
CA ASP A 45 -13.77 23.64 19.93
C ASP A 45 -12.92 22.77 20.88
N TYR A 46 -13.08 21.43 20.88
CA TYR A 46 -12.04 20.56 21.44
C TYR A 46 -10.80 20.65 20.55
N VAL A 47 -10.00 21.71 20.75
CA VAL A 47 -8.74 21.93 20.06
C VAL A 47 -7.83 20.75 20.42
N GLU A 48 -7.71 19.79 19.50
CA GLU A 48 -6.74 18.72 19.63
C GLU A 48 -5.36 19.34 19.82
N LEU A 49 -4.87 19.32 21.07
CA LEU A 49 -3.59 19.91 21.42
C LEU A 49 -2.50 19.34 20.51
N PRO A 50 -1.58 20.17 19.97
CA PRO A 50 -0.58 19.70 19.04
C PRO A 50 0.30 18.64 19.68
N ARG A 51 0.35 17.44 19.10
CA ARG A 51 1.19 16.33 19.55
C ARG A 51 2.38 16.18 18.63
N CYS A 52 3.54 16.01 19.25
CA CYS A 52 4.76 15.71 18.53
C CYS A 52 4.64 14.33 17.87
N SER A 53 4.75 14.31 16.55
CA SER A 53 4.63 13.11 15.72
C SER A 53 5.70 12.07 16.08
N LYS A 54 6.89 12.52 16.49
CA LYS A 54 8.04 11.66 16.80
C LYS A 54 8.00 11.06 18.20
N CYS A 55 7.65 11.84 19.21
CA CYS A 55 7.78 11.45 20.62
C CYS A 55 6.48 11.49 21.44
N GLY A 56 5.37 11.90 20.83
CA GLY A 56 4.05 11.97 21.46
C GLY A 56 3.84 13.14 22.42
N TYR A 57 4.84 13.99 22.63
CA TYR A 57 4.75 15.16 23.52
C TYR A 57 3.60 16.08 23.08
N ALA A 58 2.64 16.33 23.97
CA ALA A 58 1.55 17.28 23.75
C ALA A 58 1.98 18.70 24.13
N TRP A 59 1.61 19.68 23.32
CA TRP A 59 1.88 21.09 23.59
C TRP A 59 0.66 21.77 24.20
N GLU A 60 0.83 22.30 25.40
CA GLU A 60 -0.20 23.02 26.17
C GLU A 60 0.07 24.53 26.22
N GLY A 61 0.91 25.06 25.33
CA GLY A 61 1.36 26.45 25.38
C GLY A 61 0.28 27.44 24.95
N PHE A 62 0.23 28.57 25.66
CA PHE A 62 -0.74 29.65 25.51
C PHE A 62 -0.60 30.45 24.19
N ASN A 63 0.57 30.42 23.55
CA ASN A 63 0.89 31.21 22.35
C ASN A 63 1.28 30.32 21.15
N GLY A 64 0.28 29.71 20.52
CA GLY A 64 0.42 29.03 19.21
C GLY A 64 1.27 27.76 19.19
N ASN A 65 1.44 27.21 17.98
CA ASN A 65 2.19 25.96 17.75
C ASN A 65 3.71 26.25 17.77
N PRO A 66 4.48 25.59 18.65
CA PRO A 66 5.91 25.80 18.73
C PRO A 66 6.58 25.27 17.46
N GLN A 67 7.59 25.97 16.95
CA GLN A 67 8.29 25.53 15.74
C GLN A 67 8.98 24.17 15.94
N ARG A 68 9.48 23.87 17.15
CA ARG A 68 10.15 22.61 17.48
C ARG A 68 9.57 21.97 18.74
N CYS A 69 9.53 20.65 18.76
CA CYS A 69 9.23 19.87 19.95
C CYS A 69 10.31 20.09 21.02
N PRO A 70 9.95 20.54 22.24
CA PRO A 70 10.92 20.75 23.31
C PRO A 70 11.59 19.44 23.77
N LYS A 71 10.88 18.31 23.65
CA LYS A 71 11.38 17.01 24.08
C LYS A 71 12.35 16.35 23.09
N CYS A 72 12.15 16.52 21.78
CA CYS A 72 12.92 15.77 20.76
C CYS A 72 13.44 16.60 19.59
N GLY A 73 13.21 17.92 19.59
CA GLY A 73 13.72 18.89 18.62
C GLY A 73 13.12 18.79 17.21
N THR A 74 12.14 17.92 16.98
CA THR A 74 11.49 17.77 15.65
C THR A 74 10.49 18.88 15.38
N PHE A 75 10.22 19.14 14.10
CA PHE A 75 9.20 20.10 13.64
C PHE A 75 7.86 19.44 13.35
N GLY A 76 7.79 18.10 13.36
CA GLY A 76 6.57 17.36 13.03
C GLY A 76 5.57 17.40 14.17
N TRP A 77 4.57 18.27 14.08
CA TRP A 77 3.39 18.32 14.95
C TRP A 77 2.17 17.78 14.21
N ASN A 78 1.34 16.99 14.90
CA ASN A 78 0.09 16.42 14.39
C ASN A 78 0.24 15.64 13.07
N GLN A 79 1.43 15.12 12.76
CA GLN A 79 1.64 14.28 11.58
C GLN A 79 1.53 12.81 11.96
N VAL A 80 0.78 12.06 11.15
CA VAL A 80 0.72 10.60 11.28
C VAL A 80 2.04 10.02 10.79
N ILE A 81 2.90 9.55 11.71
CA ILE A 81 4.10 8.81 11.34
C ILE A 81 3.69 7.39 10.96
N VAL A 82 3.68 7.11 9.65
CA VAL A 82 3.49 5.74 9.15
C VAL A 82 4.80 4.98 9.34
N LYS A 83 4.78 3.97 10.22
CA LYS A 83 5.88 3.00 10.36
C LYS A 83 6.01 2.21 9.08
N VAL A 84 7.22 2.15 8.52
CA VAL A 84 7.51 1.36 7.31
C VAL A 84 8.33 0.13 7.67
N ARG A 85 8.08 -0.97 6.94
CA ARG A 85 8.79 -2.25 7.09
C ARG A 85 9.52 -2.59 5.79
N CYS A 86 10.76 -3.04 5.91
CA CYS A 86 11.50 -3.60 4.76
C CYS A 86 11.04 -5.03 4.48
N LEU A 87 10.51 -5.29 3.29
CA LEU A 87 10.13 -6.63 2.81
C LEU A 87 11.33 -7.54 2.49
N LYS A 88 12.56 -7.01 2.51
CA LYS A 88 13.79 -7.81 2.30
C LYS A 88 14.41 -8.31 3.59
N CYS A 89 14.47 -7.47 4.63
CA CYS A 89 15.16 -7.77 5.90
C CYS A 89 14.27 -7.70 7.14
N GLY A 90 13.00 -7.31 6.99
CA GLY A 90 12.03 -7.20 8.09
C GLY A 90 12.20 -5.99 9.00
N TYR A 91 13.24 -5.16 8.83
CA TYR A 91 13.46 -3.99 9.68
C TYR A 91 12.30 -2.99 9.62
N ILE A 92 11.88 -2.46 10.77
CA ILE A 92 10.81 -1.46 10.89
C ILE A 92 11.41 -0.14 11.34
N TRP A 93 11.04 0.96 10.70
CA TRP A 93 11.52 2.29 11.09
C TRP A 93 10.50 3.39 10.83
N ASN A 94 10.72 4.53 11.50
CA ASN A 94 9.98 5.77 11.27
C ASN A 94 10.72 6.59 10.22
N PRO A 95 10.13 6.88 9.04
CA PRO A 95 10.75 7.75 8.05
C PRO A 95 10.90 9.18 8.62
N ARG A 96 11.96 9.87 8.22
CA ARG A 96 12.28 11.24 8.73
C ARG A 96 11.38 12.34 8.15
N GLY A 97 10.54 12.02 7.19
CA GLY A 97 9.59 12.94 6.58
C GLY A 97 8.49 12.19 5.85
N LEU A 98 7.60 12.95 5.21
CA LEU A 98 6.45 12.43 4.46
C LEU A 98 6.85 11.67 3.18
N LYS A 99 8.07 11.91 2.67
CA LYS A 99 8.57 11.24 1.47
C LYS A 99 8.94 9.79 1.78
N THR A 100 8.55 8.89 0.89
CA THR A 100 8.93 7.49 0.89
C THR A 100 10.46 7.36 0.91
N PRO A 101 11.05 6.58 1.83
CA PRO A 101 12.50 6.50 1.94
C PRO A 101 13.11 5.80 0.72
N CYS A 102 14.22 6.33 0.20
CA CYS A 102 14.88 5.75 -0.98
C CYS A 102 15.55 4.40 -0.70
N ARG A 103 15.93 4.12 0.56
CA ARG A 103 16.68 2.93 0.96
C ARG A 103 16.30 2.47 2.35
N CYS A 104 16.39 1.16 2.59
CA CYS A 104 16.32 0.61 3.94
C CYS A 104 17.57 1.03 4.74
N PRO A 105 17.45 1.58 5.95
CA PRO A 105 18.60 1.97 6.78
C PRO A 105 19.43 0.78 7.27
N LYS A 106 18.84 -0.43 7.37
CA LYS A 106 19.54 -1.64 7.84
C LYS A 106 20.25 -2.38 6.70
N CYS A 107 19.54 -2.81 5.66
CA CYS A 107 20.11 -3.60 4.56
C CYS A 107 20.52 -2.78 3.33
N ARG A 108 20.31 -1.45 3.34
CA ARG A 108 20.61 -0.53 2.23
C ARG A 108 19.90 -0.83 0.91
N SER A 109 18.95 -1.78 0.89
CA SER A 109 18.17 -2.10 -0.30
C SER A 109 17.37 -0.90 -0.78
N THR A 110 17.45 -0.60 -2.07
CA THR A 110 16.63 0.40 -2.78
C THR A 110 15.22 -0.10 -3.09
N THR A 111 15.02 -1.41 -3.11
CA THR A 111 13.74 -2.08 -3.37
C THR A 111 13.18 -2.70 -2.09
N TRP A 112 13.31 -1.98 -0.99
CA TRP A 112 12.95 -2.44 0.34
C TRP A 112 11.44 -2.66 0.50
N ASP A 113 10.64 -2.02 -0.34
CA ASP A 113 9.18 -2.04 -0.46
C ASP A 113 8.66 -3.16 -1.37
N LYS A 114 9.55 -3.87 -2.07
CA LYS A 114 9.17 -4.95 -3.01
C LYS A 114 9.51 -6.32 -2.42
N PRO A 115 8.58 -7.30 -2.51
CA PRO A 115 8.88 -8.67 -2.10
C PRO A 115 10.06 -9.22 -2.93
N LYS A 116 10.75 -10.24 -2.40
CA LYS A 116 11.67 -11.02 -3.25
C LYS A 116 10.79 -11.80 -4.20
N THR A 117 10.68 -11.38 -5.45
CA THR A 117 10.10 -12.24 -6.48
C THR A 117 11.00 -13.46 -6.58
N PRO A 118 10.48 -14.69 -6.38
CA PRO A 118 11.21 -15.86 -6.81
C PRO A 118 11.36 -15.69 -8.32
N VAL A 119 12.59 -15.52 -8.78
CA VAL A 119 12.88 -15.63 -10.20
C VAL A 119 12.63 -17.10 -10.51
N ILE A 120 11.41 -17.43 -10.95
CA ILE A 120 11.17 -18.67 -11.67
C ILE A 120 11.95 -18.48 -12.96
N LYS A 121 13.24 -18.85 -12.93
CA LYS A 121 14.00 -19.00 -14.16
C LYS A 121 13.21 -20.05 -14.93
N PRO A 122 12.66 -19.77 -16.13
CA PRO A 122 12.15 -20.84 -16.95
C PRO A 122 13.27 -21.87 -16.99
N SER A 123 12.97 -23.08 -16.53
CA SER A 123 13.88 -24.20 -16.63
C SER A 123 14.03 -24.46 -18.11
N ILE A 124 14.94 -23.73 -18.76
CA ILE A 124 15.50 -24.14 -20.03
C ILE A 124 16.09 -25.50 -19.69
N THR A 125 15.37 -26.56 -20.07
CA THR A 125 15.89 -27.92 -20.04
C THR A 125 17.25 -27.84 -20.71
N ARG A 126 18.32 -28.07 -19.94
CA ARG A 126 19.67 -28.07 -20.48
C ARG A 126 19.64 -28.98 -21.71
N PRO A 127 20.14 -28.53 -22.87
CA PRO A 127 20.21 -29.38 -24.05
C PRO A 127 20.85 -30.70 -23.65
N VAL A 128 20.21 -31.82 -24.01
CA VAL A 128 20.77 -33.15 -23.78
C VAL A 128 22.19 -33.14 -24.36
N LYS A 129 23.19 -33.53 -23.56
CA LYS A 129 24.58 -33.63 -24.04
C LYS A 129 24.65 -34.73 -25.10
N ARG A 130 24.46 -34.36 -26.36
CA ARG A 130 24.67 -35.26 -27.50
C ARG A 130 26.15 -35.43 -27.78
N THR A 131 26.51 -36.59 -28.30
CA THR A 131 27.81 -36.78 -28.93
C THR A 131 27.93 -35.90 -30.17
N ASN A 132 29.16 -35.62 -30.61
CA ASN A 132 29.42 -34.75 -31.77
C ASN A 132 28.72 -35.28 -33.04
N GLU A 133 28.63 -36.60 -33.21
CA GLU A 133 28.00 -37.22 -34.38
C GLU A 133 26.46 -37.17 -34.34
N GLU A 134 25.84 -37.41 -33.18
CA GLU A 134 24.39 -37.27 -33.01
C GLU A 134 23.94 -35.82 -33.22
N GLY A 135 24.74 -34.85 -32.76
CA GLY A 135 24.49 -33.43 -32.98
C GLY A 135 24.53 -33.05 -34.47
N LYS A 136 25.53 -33.52 -35.21
CA LYS A 136 25.63 -33.29 -36.66
C LYS A 136 24.49 -33.95 -37.42
N LYS A 137 24.12 -35.19 -37.07
CA LYS A 137 23.01 -35.91 -37.69
C LYS A 137 21.69 -35.16 -37.50
N ALA A 138 21.39 -34.75 -36.27
CA ALA A 138 20.19 -33.98 -35.96
C ALA A 138 20.17 -32.63 -36.70
N LEU A 139 21.32 -31.97 -36.87
CA LEU A 139 21.42 -30.72 -37.63
C LEU A 139 21.18 -30.92 -39.13
N MET A 140 21.66 -32.03 -39.71
CA MET A 140 21.39 -32.36 -41.12
C MET A 140 19.92 -32.71 -41.35
N GLU A 141 19.32 -33.51 -40.47
CA GLU A 141 17.90 -33.85 -40.50
C GLU A 141 17.01 -32.60 -40.37
N ALA A 142 17.34 -31.73 -39.41
CA ALA A 142 16.64 -30.45 -39.25
C ALA A 142 16.70 -29.58 -40.50
N ARG A 143 17.87 -29.53 -41.16
CA ARG A 143 18.03 -28.78 -42.41
C ARG A 143 17.14 -29.36 -43.51
N ASP A 144 17.11 -30.68 -43.67
CA ASP A 144 16.29 -31.33 -44.71
C ASP A 144 14.80 -31.04 -44.52
N ARG A 145 14.30 -31.16 -43.28
CA ARG A 145 12.91 -30.80 -42.92
C ARG A 145 12.57 -29.36 -43.26
N CYS A 146 13.45 -28.41 -42.92
CA CYS A 146 13.23 -27.00 -43.25
C CYS A 146 13.27 -26.74 -44.77
N LEU A 147 14.14 -27.42 -45.53
CA LEU A 147 14.18 -27.32 -46.99
C LEU A 147 12.92 -27.93 -47.65
N ASN A 148 12.29 -28.90 -47.00
CA ASN A 148 10.99 -29.47 -47.39
C ASN A 148 9.80 -28.56 -47.01
N GLY A 149 10.06 -27.38 -46.42
CA GLY A 149 9.06 -26.36 -46.14
C GLY A 149 8.50 -26.35 -44.72
N GLU A 150 9.04 -27.17 -43.81
CA GLU A 150 8.68 -27.12 -42.39
C GLU A 150 9.22 -25.85 -41.71
N GLY A 151 8.51 -25.40 -40.66
CA GLY A 151 8.87 -24.21 -39.89
C GLY A 151 10.15 -24.41 -39.06
N ILE A 152 11.04 -23.43 -39.09
CA ILE A 152 12.36 -23.53 -38.46
C ILE A 152 12.27 -23.68 -36.94
N TYR A 153 11.31 -23.01 -36.30
CA TYR A 153 11.17 -23.05 -34.85
C TYR A 153 10.71 -24.42 -34.36
N GLU A 154 9.70 -25.00 -35.02
CA GLU A 154 9.15 -26.31 -34.69
C GLU A 154 10.23 -27.38 -34.82
N VAL A 155 10.91 -27.42 -35.96
CA VAL A 155 11.97 -28.39 -36.24
C VAL A 155 13.15 -28.23 -35.28
N ALA A 156 13.57 -26.98 -34.99
CA ALA A 156 14.69 -26.74 -34.06
C ALA A 156 14.38 -27.19 -32.63
N SER A 157 13.13 -26.97 -32.19
CA SER A 157 12.65 -27.37 -30.87
C SER A 157 12.56 -28.90 -30.75
N GLU A 158 11.91 -29.56 -31.71
CA GLU A 158 11.74 -31.02 -31.72
C GLU A 158 13.08 -31.75 -31.77
N LEU A 159 13.95 -31.35 -32.69
CA LEU A 159 15.26 -31.97 -32.85
C LEU A 159 16.29 -31.41 -31.87
N GLN A 160 15.93 -30.51 -30.96
CA GLN A 160 16.82 -29.87 -29.99
C GLN A 160 18.14 -29.37 -30.61
N VAL A 161 18.05 -28.75 -31.79
CA VAL A 161 19.19 -28.14 -32.47
C VAL A 161 19.22 -26.64 -32.21
N GLY A 162 20.42 -26.07 -32.15
CA GLY A 162 20.55 -24.62 -32.02
C GLY A 162 19.95 -23.92 -33.24
N ILE A 163 18.92 -23.11 -33.04
CA ILE A 163 18.21 -22.41 -34.13
C ILE A 163 19.17 -21.61 -35.03
N VAL A 164 20.19 -21.00 -34.42
CA VAL A 164 21.19 -20.21 -35.15
C VAL A 164 22.05 -21.09 -36.07
N ASP A 165 22.44 -22.28 -35.60
CA ASP A 165 23.25 -23.22 -36.39
C ASP A 165 22.44 -23.82 -37.53
N LEU A 166 21.14 -24.07 -37.30
CA LEU A 166 20.21 -24.50 -38.33
C LEU A 166 20.04 -23.45 -39.43
N ILE A 167 19.79 -22.19 -39.05
CA ILE A 167 19.67 -21.07 -40.01
C ILE A 167 20.95 -20.94 -40.86
N ARG A 168 22.13 -20.98 -40.22
CA ARG A 168 23.41 -20.93 -40.96
C ARG A 168 23.56 -22.11 -41.92
N SER A 169 23.16 -23.30 -41.52
CA SER A 169 23.22 -24.52 -42.34
C SER A 169 22.33 -24.40 -43.58
N ILE A 170 21.11 -23.86 -43.42
CA ILE A 170 20.16 -23.63 -44.53
C ILE A 170 20.71 -22.58 -45.51
N ILE A 171 21.16 -21.42 -45.01
CA ILE A 171 21.73 -20.35 -45.84
C ILE A 171 22.94 -20.85 -46.63
N LYS A 172 23.83 -21.63 -45.99
CA LYS A 172 25.01 -22.22 -46.65
C LYS A 172 24.63 -23.14 -47.82
N SER A 173 23.42 -23.70 -47.79
CA SER A 173 22.91 -24.56 -48.86
C SER A 173 22.12 -23.86 -49.96
N GLY A 174 21.99 -22.54 -49.89
CA GLY A 174 21.19 -21.76 -50.85
C GLY A 174 19.68 -21.86 -50.63
N GLY A 175 19.23 -22.42 -49.50
CA GLY A 175 17.82 -22.42 -49.13
C GLY A 175 17.40 -21.13 -48.43
N GLU A 176 16.12 -20.77 -48.54
CA GLU A 176 15.56 -19.63 -47.82
C GLU A 176 14.87 -20.10 -46.53
N PRO A 177 15.33 -19.66 -45.35
CA PRO A 177 14.77 -20.09 -44.09
C PRO A 177 13.34 -19.56 -43.89
N ARG A 178 12.36 -20.46 -43.81
CA ARG A 178 10.98 -20.11 -43.41
C ARG A 178 10.87 -19.99 -41.90
N MET A 179 10.62 -18.77 -41.45
CA MET A 179 10.42 -18.41 -40.04
C MET A 179 9.01 -18.73 -39.57
#